data_AF-A0A5R2NEJ3-F1
#
_entry.id   AF-A0A5R2NEJ3-F1
#
_cell.length_a   1.000
_cell.length_b   1.000
_cell.length_c   1.000
_cell.angle_alpha   90.00
_cell.angle_beta   90.00
_cell.angle_gamma   90.00
#
_symmetry.space_group_name_H-M   'P 1'
#
loop_
_entity.id
_entity.type
_entity.pdbx_description
1 polymer ?
#
loop_
_entity_poly.entity_id
_entity_poly.type
_entity_poly.pdbx_seq_one_letter_code
_entity_poly.pdbx_strand_id
1 'polypeptide(L)'
;MDIVARLSDFDEDDTIYAAEPWTEDSAAMVAPEPDEGLVPAKAAKAGLTYFIEVFIAIEFTEAWVASQEEKPSQSAICQRLIEYATNDA
;
A
#
# COMPACT_ATOMS: atom_id res chain seq x y z
N MET A 1 -0.83 0.98 -9.20
CA MET A 1 -0.64 0.31 -7.91
C MET A 1 -1.18 -1.12 -7.94
N ASP A 2 -0.54 -1.93 -8.78
CA ASP A 2 -0.80 -3.37 -8.96
C ASP A 2 -0.48 -4.21 -7.72
N ILE A 3 0.43 -3.73 -6.86
CA ILE A 3 0.84 -4.37 -5.60
C ILE A 3 -0.35 -4.67 -4.67
N VAL A 4 -1.40 -3.85 -4.66
CA VAL A 4 -2.58 -4.05 -3.79
C VAL A 4 -3.32 -5.36 -4.11
N ALA A 5 -3.22 -5.88 -5.34
CA ALA A 5 -3.85 -7.15 -5.71
C ALA A 5 -3.11 -8.38 -5.17
N ARG A 6 -1.92 -8.16 -4.60
CA ARG A 6 -0.94 -9.20 -4.26
C ARG A 6 -0.35 -8.99 -2.87
N LEU A 7 -1.07 -8.29 -1.98
CA LEU A 7 -0.58 -7.97 -0.64
C LEU A 7 -0.08 -9.21 0.12
N SER A 8 -0.80 -10.32 0.00
CA SER A 8 -0.43 -11.62 0.60
C SER A 8 0.84 -12.28 0.02
N ASP A 9 1.39 -11.76 -1.07
CA ASP A 9 2.64 -12.26 -1.67
C ASP A 9 3.89 -11.63 -1.02
N PHE A 10 3.72 -10.57 -0.23
CA PHE A 10 4.82 -9.78 0.34
C PHE A 10 5.04 -10.12 1.82
N ASP A 11 6.22 -9.76 2.33
CA ASP A 11 6.51 -9.87 3.76
C ASP A 11 5.68 -8.83 4.52
N GLU A 12 5.05 -9.22 5.63
CA GLU A 12 4.20 -8.34 6.43
C GLU A 12 5.01 -7.19 7.07
N ASP A 13 6.30 -7.43 7.33
CA ASP A 13 7.24 -6.45 7.88
C ASP A 13 7.77 -5.45 6.82
N ASP A 14 7.45 -5.65 5.53
CA ASP A 14 7.84 -4.72 4.47
C ASP A 14 6.92 -3.47 4.40
N THR A 15 7.39 -2.44 3.71
CA THR A 15 6.65 -1.22 3.43
C THR A 15 6.37 -1.05 1.93
N ILE A 16 5.17 -0.59 1.61
CA ILE A 16 4.78 -0.16 0.27
C ILE A 16 5.17 1.32 0.11
N TYR A 17 5.88 1.60 -0.98
CA TYR A 17 6.25 2.95 -1.41
C TYR A 17 5.57 3.25 -2.74
N ALA A 18 5.00 4.44 -2.91
CA ALA A 18 4.26 4.81 -4.12
C ALA A 18 4.59 6.23 -4.61
N ALA A 19 4.41 6.45 -5.92
CA ALA A 19 4.55 7.77 -6.51
C ALA A 19 3.31 8.64 -6.22
N GLU A 20 3.55 9.84 -5.71
CA GLU A 20 2.49 10.85 -5.52
C GLU A 20 2.16 11.60 -6.83
N PRO A 21 0.90 12.05 -7.01
CA PRO A 21 -0.26 11.76 -6.15
C PRO A 21 -0.62 10.27 -6.23
N TRP A 22 -1.04 9.68 -5.11
CA TRP A 22 -1.40 8.26 -5.09
C TRP A 22 -2.68 8.02 -5.88
N THR A 23 -2.56 7.13 -6.86
CA THR A 23 -3.64 6.71 -7.75
C THR A 23 -3.51 5.21 -8.02
N GLU A 24 -4.57 4.61 -8.56
CA GLU A 24 -4.53 3.22 -9.02
C GLU A 24 -3.49 2.96 -10.11
N ASP A 25 -3.01 4.00 -10.80
CA ASP A 25 -1.97 3.92 -11.84
C ASP A 25 -0.58 4.29 -11.32
N SER A 26 -0.46 4.73 -10.05
CA SER A 26 0.83 5.11 -9.48
C SER A 26 1.79 3.92 -9.49
N ALA A 27 3.04 4.21 -9.87
CA ALA A 27 4.14 3.29 -9.67
C ALA A 27 4.30 3.03 -8.17
N ALA A 28 4.57 1.78 -7.81
CA ALA A 28 4.78 1.40 -6.43
C ALA A 28 5.83 0.30 -6.33
N MET A 29 6.44 0.16 -5.16
CA MET A 29 7.35 -0.92 -4.83
C MET A 29 7.18 -1.34 -3.38
N VAL A 30 7.49 -2.60 -3.11
CA VAL A 30 7.61 -3.12 -1.75
C VAL A 30 9.09 -3.27 -1.41
N ALA A 31 9.49 -2.83 -0.24
CA ALA A 31 10.83 -3.02 0.29
C ALA A 31 10.83 -2.94 1.82
N PRO A 32 11.84 -3.53 2.48
CA PRO A 32 12.02 -3.38 3.92
C PRO A 32 12.21 -1.91 4.29
N GLU A 33 11.59 -1.49 5.38
CA GLU A 33 11.87 -0.19 5.97
C GLU A 33 13.31 -0.18 6.54
N PRO A 34 14.13 0.82 6.22
CA PRO A 34 15.45 0.96 6.84
C PRO A 34 15.30 1.44 8.29
N ASP A 35 16.23 1.01 9.16
CA ASP A 35 16.23 1.26 10.61
C ASP A 35 16.05 2.73 11.06
N GLU A 36 16.29 3.70 10.17
CA GLU A 36 16.22 5.13 10.45
C GLU A 36 14.90 5.79 9.99
N GLY A 37 13.87 5.03 9.61
CA GLY A 37 12.59 5.58 9.11
C GLY A 37 12.75 6.35 7.80
N LEU A 38 13.74 5.96 6.99
CA LEU A 38 14.08 6.59 5.71
C LEU A 38 13.37 5.88 4.55
N VAL A 39 13.24 6.57 3.42
CA VAL A 39 12.83 5.91 2.18
C VAL A 39 14.04 5.13 1.62
N PRO A 40 13.90 3.83 1.28
CA PRO A 40 14.97 3.05 0.67
C PRO A 40 15.57 3.76 -0.54
N ALA A 41 16.90 3.71 -0.71
CA ALA A 41 17.59 4.43 -1.79
C ALA A 41 17.04 4.11 -3.20
N LYS A 42 16.49 2.90 -3.38
CA LYS A 42 15.84 2.48 -4.63
C LYS A 42 14.49 3.18 -4.83
N ALA A 43 13.67 3.28 -3.78
CA ALA A 43 12.39 3.99 -3.79
C ALA A 43 12.60 5.50 -4.01
N ALA A 44 13.55 6.10 -3.29
CA ALA A 44 13.89 7.51 -3.43
C ALA A 44 14.36 7.86 -4.85
N LYS A 45 15.23 7.02 -5.46
CA LYS A 45 15.68 7.20 -6.86
C LYS A 45 14.54 7.06 -7.88
N ALA A 46 13.49 6.32 -7.55
CA ALA A 46 12.30 6.15 -8.37
C ALA A 46 11.23 7.23 -8.11
N GLY A 47 11.48 8.19 -7.20
CA GLY A 47 10.52 9.23 -6.85
C GLY A 47 9.33 8.72 -6.04
N LEU A 48 9.50 7.60 -5.32
CA LEU A 48 8.46 6.99 -4.50
C LEU A 48 8.60 7.48 -3.07
N THR A 49 7.47 7.74 -2.42
CA THR A 49 7.37 8.10 -1.01
C THR A 49 6.80 6.94 -0.22
N TYR A 50 6.89 7.02 1.11
CA TYR A 50 6.17 6.11 2.00
C TYR A 50 4.67 6.14 1.65
N PHE A 51 4.05 4.97 1.52
CA PHE A 51 2.60 4.85 1.32
C PHE A 51 1.94 4.20 2.54
N ILE A 52 2.30 2.95 2.85
CA ILE A 52 1.76 2.18 3.99
C ILE A 52 2.57 0.90 4.21
N GLU A 53 2.63 0.38 5.42
CA GLU A 53 3.20 -0.94 5.72
C GLU A 53 2.30 -2.07 5.21
N VAL A 54 2.92 -3.20 4.83
CA VAL A 54 2.20 -4.35 4.27
C VAL A 54 1.22 -4.93 5.27
N PHE A 55 1.61 -5.11 6.55
CA PHE A 55 0.70 -5.63 7.57
C PHE A 55 -0.56 -4.76 7.74
N ILE A 56 -0.41 -3.42 7.76
CA ILE A 56 -1.57 -2.50 7.87
C ILE A 56 -2.45 -2.62 6.64
N ALA A 57 -1.86 -2.66 5.44
CA ALA A 57 -2.61 -2.82 4.20
C ALA A 57 -3.42 -4.13 4.19
N ILE A 58 -2.84 -5.24 4.64
CA ILE A 58 -3.54 -6.54 4.75
C ILE A 58 -4.67 -6.43 5.77
N GLU A 59 -4.38 -6.05 7.01
CA GLU A 59 -5.37 -5.98 8.08
C GLU A 59 -6.55 -5.08 7.70
N PHE A 60 -6.27 -3.89 7.17
CA PHE A 60 -7.30 -2.94 6.76
C PHE A 60 -8.15 -3.48 5.61
N THR A 61 -7.52 -4.01 4.55
CA THR A 61 -8.25 -4.47 3.37
C THR A 61 -9.08 -5.72 3.67
N GLU A 62 -8.57 -6.66 4.47
CA GLU A 62 -9.32 -7.84 4.89
C GLU A 62 -10.50 -7.48 5.78
N ALA A 63 -10.29 -6.64 6.81
CA ALA A 63 -11.36 -6.19 7.69
C ALA A 63 -12.44 -5.43 6.91
N TRP A 64 -12.03 -4.55 5.99
CA TRP A 64 -12.96 -3.81 5.15
C TRP A 64 -13.74 -4.73 4.23
N VAL A 65 -13.10 -5.63 3.48
CA VAL A 65 -13.78 -6.60 2.60
C VAL A 65 -14.75 -7.47 3.38
N ALA A 66 -14.39 -7.95 4.57
CA ALA A 66 -15.25 -8.76 5.42
C ALA A 66 -16.50 -8.00 5.92
N SER A 67 -16.45 -6.66 5.97
CA SER A 67 -17.58 -5.80 6.34
C SER A 67 -18.54 -5.47 5.20
N GLN A 68 -18.19 -5.81 3.95
CA GLN A 68 -19.03 -5.53 2.79
C GLN A 68 -20.04 -6.66 2.55
N GLU A 69 -21.24 -6.31 2.10
CA GLU A 69 -22.28 -7.30 1.74
C GLU A 69 -21.89 -8.11 0.50
N GLU A 70 -21.14 -7.48 -0.41
CA GLU A 70 -20.61 -8.08 -1.64
C GLU A 70 -19.10 -7.89 -1.71
N LYS A 71 -18.41 -8.82 -2.38
CA LYS A 71 -16.95 -8.73 -2.55
C LYS A 71 -16.60 -7.50 -3.42
N PRO A 72 -15.83 -6.53 -2.91
CA PRO A 72 -15.43 -5.37 -3.69
C PRO A 72 -14.54 -5.72 -4.88
N SER A 73 -14.53 -4.84 -5.88
CA SER A 73 -13.57 -4.94 -6.99
C SER A 73 -12.16 -4.59 -6.53
N GLN A 74 -11.15 -5.03 -7.28
CA GLN A 74 -9.75 -4.70 -6.99
C GLN A 74 -9.49 -3.18 -6.99
N SER A 75 -10.12 -2.46 -7.93
CA SER A 75 -10.06 -0.99 -7.99
C SER A 75 -10.66 -0.37 -6.72
N ALA A 76 -11.84 -0.84 -6.27
CA ALA A 76 -12.45 -0.35 -5.04
C ALA A 76 -11.57 -0.59 -3.80
N ILE A 77 -10.91 -1.75 -3.71
CA ILE A 77 -9.94 -2.03 -2.63
C ILE A 77 -8.75 -1.07 -2.69
N CYS A 78 -8.17 -0.87 -3.88
CA CYS A 78 -7.04 0.05 -4.06
C CYS A 78 -7.43 1.48 -3.68
N GLN A 79 -8.57 1.96 -4.16
CA GLN A 79 -9.06 3.29 -3.85
C GLN A 79 -9.32 3.47 -2.35
N ARG A 80 -9.92 2.47 -1.70
CA ARG A 80 -10.18 2.50 -0.26
C ARG A 80 -8.89 2.55 0.56
N LEU A 81 -7.86 1.79 0.15
CA LEU A 81 -6.55 1.82 0.81
C LEU A 81 -5.84 3.17 0.62
N ILE A 82 -5.92 3.76 -0.58
CA ILE A 82 -5.41 5.12 -0.84
C ILE A 82 -6.08 6.15 0.06
N GLU A 83 -7.42 6.07 0.19
CA GLU A 83 -8.17 6.96 1.09
C GLU A 83 -7.75 6.79 2.55
N TYR A 84 -7.53 5.54 3.00
CA TYR A 84 -7.06 5.27 4.35
C TYR A 84 -5.68 5.87 4.61
N ALA A 85 -4.71 5.58 3.75
CA ALA A 85 -3.34 6.11 3.86
C ALA A 85 -3.29 7.65 3.77
N THR A 86 -4.23 8.28 3.08
CA THR A 86 -4.27 9.75 2.96
C THR A 86 -4.82 10.43 4.21
N ASN A 87 -5.71 9.77 4.97
CA ASN A 87 -6.46 10.42 6.04
C ASN A 87 -6.10 9.93 7.45
N ASP A 88 -5.67 8.68 7.61
CA ASP A 88 -5.54 8.01 8.91
C ASP A 88 -4.12 7.46 9.19
N ALA A 89 -3.22 7.46 8.21
CA ALA A 89 -1.84 6.98 8.36
C ALA A 89 -0.85 8.09 8.75
#